data_AF-A0A3M2IQ79-F1
#
_entry.id   AF-A0A3M2IQ79-F1
#
_cell.length_a   1.000
_cell.length_b   1.000
_cell.length_c   1.000
_cell.angle_alpha   90.00
_cell.angle_beta   90.00
_cell.angle_gamma   90.00
#
_symmetry.space_group_name_H-M   'P 1'
#
loop_
_entity.id
_entity.type
_entity.pdbx_description
1 polymer ?
#
loop_
_entity_poly.entity_id
_entity_poly.type
_entity_poly.pdbx_seq_one_letter_code
_entity_poly.pdbx_strand_id
1 'polypeptide(L)'
;MISIHRSYSLSGIILLAALMGCASTHRFSPPEPLPPDNYDIPPPEARKSGGYAQYFERQFTDQVEQAFDLSRHLRKLAGKPKQAYNCNAFDEVENSTWFTNRNHVRPMTVEEIARGPNTGDGPDTTNIWTIIRAKNQGITPGFVIEDARGDRYLIKFDPKGYPELATGAEVVSTKLFYALGFNVPENYITYFRPEQLRLGENVTFTDEKGRKRPMRQEDIDAILAKVDTLSDGRIRALASKYLPGKPLGPFSFKGTRDDDPNDLIPHEHRRELRGLRVMAAWLNHFDTKDDNTLDMYVEENGRHFVRHYLIDFGSTLGSAAYGPNELWRGHEHMIDPNRMLANLFSLGLLVRPWEKQTPKIHPSVGYFEAELFHPHKYKAQMPNPAFENMTNLDAFWATKIIMSLTEEQIAAAVKAGQYSDPAAEQYILKTLLKRREKIARFYYRRVNCLDKFRLVTDEEGIALTFIDLAVEAGLEDPLTTEYRYRIREDGRLIGSGILPGSTPRVPLAKTVQVAAGSEGHSQWEITLRIRRDKTRRWGKWVR
;
A
#
# COMPACT_ATOMS: atom_id res chain seq x y z
N MET A 1 50.01 -34.61 -49.80
CA MET A 1 49.61 -35.84 -49.11
C MET A 1 50.00 -35.69 -47.64
N ILE A 2 49.02 -35.76 -46.76
CA ILE A 2 49.01 -35.94 -45.28
C ILE A 2 47.97 -34.96 -44.71
N SER A 3 46.81 -35.55 -44.44
CA SER A 3 45.66 -34.99 -43.73
C SER A 3 45.91 -35.09 -42.24
N ILE A 4 45.65 -34.02 -41.47
CA ILE A 4 45.33 -34.11 -40.04
C ILE A 4 44.21 -33.12 -39.75
N HIS A 5 43.00 -33.66 -39.58
CA HIS A 5 41.87 -33.01 -38.92
C HIS A 5 42.21 -32.74 -37.44
N ARG A 6 41.91 -31.53 -36.94
CA ARG A 6 41.64 -31.31 -35.52
C ARG A 6 40.38 -30.47 -35.35
N SER A 7 39.32 -31.17 -34.98
CA SER A 7 38.10 -30.63 -34.38
C SER A 7 38.45 -30.01 -33.02
N TYR A 8 38.20 -28.71 -32.85
CA TYR A 8 38.22 -28.10 -31.52
C TYR A 8 36.83 -28.23 -30.90
N SER A 9 36.68 -29.20 -30.01
CA SER A 9 35.51 -29.35 -29.15
C SER A 9 35.38 -28.13 -28.24
N LEU A 10 34.31 -27.38 -28.45
CA LEU A 10 33.79 -26.33 -27.59
C LEU A 10 33.20 -26.97 -26.32
N SER A 11 34.04 -27.55 -25.45
CA SER A 11 33.56 -28.31 -24.28
C SER A 11 34.42 -28.12 -23.03
N GLY A 12 35.29 -27.10 -23.00
CA GLY A 12 36.29 -26.93 -21.94
C GLY A 12 36.08 -25.78 -20.94
N ILE A 13 35.08 -24.90 -21.11
CA ILE A 13 34.99 -23.66 -20.29
C ILE A 13 33.83 -23.66 -19.28
N ILE A 14 32.90 -24.62 -19.34
CA ILE A 14 31.73 -24.64 -18.43
C ILE A 14 31.97 -25.47 -17.14
N LEU A 15 33.06 -26.23 -17.03
CA LEU A 15 33.24 -27.20 -15.92
C LEU A 15 34.20 -26.79 -14.79
N LEU A 16 34.71 -25.56 -14.74
CA LEU A 16 35.62 -25.11 -13.65
C LEU A 16 35.01 -24.12 -12.64
N ALA A 17 33.74 -23.72 -12.80
CA ALA A 17 33.05 -22.84 -11.84
C ALA A 17 32.25 -23.58 -10.74
N ALA A 18 32.22 -24.92 -10.77
CA ALA A 18 31.34 -25.73 -9.92
C ALA A 18 32.00 -26.33 -8.66
N LEU A 19 33.28 -26.05 -8.37
CA LEU A 19 34.00 -26.69 -7.25
C LEU A 19 34.62 -25.71 -6.22
N MET A 20 34.38 -24.40 -6.32
CA MET A 20 34.64 -23.48 -5.22
C MET A 20 33.34 -23.17 -4.49
N GLY A 21 32.76 -24.20 -3.88
CA GLY A 21 31.82 -24.04 -2.78
C GLY A 21 32.57 -23.56 -1.53
N CYS A 22 33.14 -22.36 -1.61
CA CYS A 22 33.59 -21.66 -0.41
C CYS A 22 32.35 -21.46 0.45
N ALA A 23 32.30 -22.16 1.58
CA ALA A 23 31.43 -21.84 2.69
C ALA A 23 31.85 -20.45 3.21
N SER A 24 31.49 -19.40 2.48
CA SER A 24 31.57 -18.04 2.97
C SER A 24 30.58 -17.96 4.12
N THR A 25 31.09 -18.02 5.35
CA THR A 25 30.42 -17.53 6.54
C THR A 25 30.23 -16.02 6.36
N HIS A 26 29.29 -15.62 5.52
CA HIS A 26 28.89 -14.22 5.44
C HIS A 26 28.32 -13.85 6.82
N ARG A 27 29.14 -13.16 7.63
CA ARG A 27 28.67 -12.48 8.83
C ARG A 27 27.44 -11.68 8.44
N PHE A 28 26.34 -11.84 9.19
CA PHE A 28 25.20 -10.96 9.01
C PHE A 28 25.67 -9.56 9.40
N SER A 29 25.74 -8.67 8.42
CA SER A 29 25.83 -7.24 8.68
C SER A 29 24.41 -6.71 8.57
N PRO A 30 23.85 -6.11 9.63
CA PRO A 30 22.58 -5.40 9.49
C PRO A 30 22.73 -4.36 8.37
N PRO A 31 21.66 -4.06 7.62
CA PRO A 31 21.69 -2.93 6.70
C PRO A 31 22.05 -1.67 7.49
N GLU A 32 22.87 -0.81 6.89
CA GLU A 32 23.14 0.49 7.47
C GLU A 32 21.83 1.26 7.63
N PRO A 33 21.58 1.91 8.77
CA PRO A 33 20.42 2.78 8.92
C PRO A 33 20.41 3.81 7.81
N LEU A 34 19.23 4.06 7.25
CA LEU A 34 19.09 5.14 6.28
C LEU A 34 19.31 6.49 6.98
N PRO A 35 19.95 7.44 6.30
CA PRO A 35 19.96 8.80 6.81
C PRO A 35 18.51 9.35 6.83
N PRO A 36 18.18 10.24 7.78
CA PRO A 36 16.91 10.97 7.76
C PRO A 36 16.63 11.60 6.39
N ASP A 37 15.39 11.53 5.91
CA ASP A 37 14.95 12.13 4.65
C ASP A 37 14.25 13.49 4.84
N ASN A 38 14.56 14.16 5.95
CA ASN A 38 13.99 15.45 6.34
C ASN A 38 15.05 16.51 6.63
N TYR A 39 16.22 16.43 5.99
CA TYR A 39 17.19 17.52 6.05
C TYR A 39 16.63 18.76 5.37
N ASP A 40 17.07 19.92 5.83
CA ASP A 40 16.71 21.21 5.25
C ASP A 40 17.26 21.30 3.82
N ILE A 41 16.39 21.57 2.84
CA ILE A 41 16.73 21.67 1.42
C ILE A 41 16.12 22.93 0.81
N PRO A 42 16.68 23.47 -0.29
CA PRO A 42 15.99 24.47 -1.08
C PRO A 42 14.68 23.89 -1.68
N PRO A 43 13.67 24.73 -1.97
CA PRO A 43 12.39 24.27 -2.50
C PRO A 43 12.56 23.64 -3.89
N PRO A 44 12.20 22.36 -4.07
CA PRO A 44 12.25 21.72 -5.38
C PRO A 44 11.24 22.32 -6.37
N GLU A 45 11.40 21.98 -7.65
CA GLU A 45 10.50 22.45 -8.71
C GLU A 45 9.11 21.78 -8.64
N ALA A 46 8.06 22.52 -8.97
CA ALA A 46 6.74 21.90 -9.09
C ALA A 46 6.66 21.03 -10.35
N ARG A 47 6.36 19.75 -10.18
CA ARG A 47 6.08 18.79 -11.26
C ARG A 47 4.62 18.87 -11.65
N LYS A 48 4.35 18.76 -12.95
CA LYS A 48 2.99 18.57 -13.47
C LYS A 48 2.73 17.07 -13.62
N SER A 49 1.45 16.68 -13.59
CA SER A 49 1.05 15.36 -14.08
C SER A 49 1.66 15.09 -15.45
N GLY A 50 2.25 13.91 -15.63
CA GLY A 50 2.80 13.49 -16.91
C GLY A 50 1.72 13.28 -17.99
N GLY A 51 0.44 13.27 -17.61
CA GLY A 51 -0.69 13.15 -18.52
C GLY A 51 -0.54 11.95 -19.45
N TYR A 52 -0.99 12.08 -20.70
CA TYR A 52 -0.97 11.01 -21.70
C TYR A 52 0.41 10.37 -21.93
N ALA A 53 1.49 11.14 -21.82
CA ALA A 53 2.85 10.61 -21.99
C ALA A 53 3.19 9.57 -20.92
N GLN A 54 2.88 9.88 -19.66
CA GLN A 54 3.06 8.94 -18.56
C GLN A 54 2.11 7.74 -18.67
N TYR A 55 0.86 7.93 -19.11
CA TYR A 55 -0.05 6.80 -19.39
C TYR A 55 0.57 5.84 -20.42
N PHE A 56 1.13 6.38 -21.51
CA PHE A 56 1.77 5.58 -22.54
C PHE A 56 3.03 4.87 -22.01
N GLU A 57 3.88 5.59 -21.27
CA GLU A 57 5.09 5.03 -20.67
C GLU A 57 4.77 3.84 -19.76
N ARG A 58 3.81 3.97 -18.84
CA ARG A 58 3.42 2.91 -17.89
C ARG A 58 2.79 1.70 -18.56
N GLN A 59 1.89 1.93 -19.53
CA GLN A 59 1.11 0.86 -20.18
C GLN A 59 1.89 0.13 -21.27
N PHE A 60 2.85 0.80 -21.92
CA PHE A 60 3.57 0.25 -23.07
C PHE A 60 5.06 0.18 -22.84
N THR A 61 5.75 1.31 -22.71
CA THR A 61 7.23 1.36 -22.68
C THR A 61 7.79 0.53 -21.52
N ASP A 62 7.32 0.77 -20.29
CA ASP A 62 7.76 0.05 -19.10
C ASP A 62 7.47 -1.46 -19.21
N GLN A 63 6.33 -1.84 -19.81
CA GLN A 63 5.95 -3.24 -19.96
C GLN A 63 6.85 -3.98 -20.95
N VAL A 64 7.22 -3.31 -22.05
CA VAL A 64 8.18 -3.84 -23.04
C VAL A 64 9.57 -3.95 -22.42
N GLU A 65 10.06 -2.90 -21.76
CA GLU A 65 11.36 -2.92 -21.08
C GLU A 65 11.44 -4.07 -20.06
N GLN A 66 10.41 -4.22 -19.21
CA GLN A 66 10.36 -5.29 -18.22
C GLN A 66 10.26 -6.69 -18.84
N ALA A 67 9.59 -6.84 -19.98
CA ALA A 67 9.53 -8.12 -20.69
C ALA A 67 10.93 -8.54 -21.15
N PHE A 68 11.80 -7.59 -21.53
CA PHE A 68 13.17 -7.85 -21.99
C PHE A 68 14.25 -7.70 -20.90
N ASP A 69 13.90 -7.35 -19.66
CA ASP A 69 14.85 -7.37 -18.53
C ASP A 69 15.18 -8.82 -18.10
N LEU A 70 16.10 -9.45 -18.83
CA LEU A 70 16.60 -10.80 -18.55
C LEU A 70 17.15 -10.93 -17.14
N SER A 71 17.77 -9.87 -16.61
CA SER A 71 18.34 -9.87 -15.26
C SER A 71 17.24 -10.05 -14.20
N ARG A 72 16.09 -9.39 -14.38
CA ARG A 72 14.91 -9.52 -13.51
C ARG A 72 14.31 -10.90 -13.60
N HIS A 73 14.19 -11.46 -14.80
CA HIS A 73 13.64 -12.80 -14.99
C HIS A 73 14.55 -13.87 -14.38
N LEU A 74 15.86 -13.81 -14.60
CA LEU A 74 16.84 -14.72 -14.00
C LEU A 74 16.82 -14.65 -12.47
N ARG A 75 16.75 -13.43 -11.90
CA ARG A 75 16.60 -13.23 -10.45
C ARG A 75 15.32 -13.87 -9.91
N LYS A 76 14.18 -13.66 -10.57
CA LYS A 76 12.89 -14.27 -10.18
C LYS A 76 12.96 -15.80 -10.26
N LEU A 77 13.51 -16.36 -11.34
CA LEU A 77 13.69 -17.80 -11.52
C LEU A 77 14.61 -18.42 -10.47
N ALA A 78 15.70 -17.74 -10.11
CA ALA A 78 16.60 -18.15 -9.03
C ALA A 78 16.01 -17.97 -7.62
N GLY A 79 14.78 -17.43 -7.50
CA GLY A 79 14.14 -17.15 -6.22
C GLY A 79 14.80 -16.02 -5.42
N LYS A 80 15.50 -15.10 -6.10
CA LYS A 80 16.24 -13.97 -5.55
C LYS A 80 15.81 -12.64 -6.21
N PRO A 81 14.53 -12.25 -6.17
CA PRO A 81 14.11 -10.95 -6.70
C PRO A 81 14.80 -9.80 -5.93
N LYS A 82 14.90 -8.61 -6.54
CA LYS A 82 15.42 -7.42 -5.85
C LYS A 82 14.53 -7.07 -4.65
N GLN A 83 15.09 -7.10 -3.46
CA GLN A 83 14.39 -6.69 -2.24
C GLN A 83 14.23 -5.16 -2.19
N ALA A 84 13.39 -4.67 -1.30
CA ALA A 84 13.32 -3.24 -1.02
C ALA A 84 14.61 -2.76 -0.36
N TYR A 85 14.93 -1.48 -0.55
CA TYR A 85 16.21 -0.91 -0.09
C TYR A 85 16.11 -0.19 1.25
N ASN A 86 14.88 0.07 1.74
CA ASN A 86 14.62 0.85 2.93
C ASN A 86 14.11 0.02 4.12
N CYS A 87 14.64 -1.20 4.25
CA CYS A 87 14.31 -2.07 5.38
C CYS A 87 15.45 -2.06 6.39
N ASN A 88 15.14 -1.95 7.67
CA ASN A 88 16.11 -2.04 8.75
C ASN A 88 16.48 -3.50 9.06
N ALA A 89 17.29 -3.72 10.10
CA ALA A 89 17.75 -5.04 10.52
C ALA A 89 16.63 -6.03 10.92
N PHE A 90 15.42 -5.53 11.19
CA PHE A 90 14.24 -6.32 11.54
C PHE A 90 13.29 -6.54 10.34
N ASP A 91 13.73 -6.23 9.11
CA ASP A 91 12.90 -6.25 7.89
C ASP A 91 11.69 -5.27 7.97
N GLU A 92 11.84 -4.17 8.73
CA GLU A 92 10.81 -3.14 8.91
C GLU A 92 11.13 -1.84 8.16
N VAL A 93 10.09 -1.05 7.89
CA VAL A 93 10.21 0.33 7.38
C VAL A 93 10.25 1.29 8.55
N GLU A 94 11.28 2.15 8.59
CA GLU A 94 11.41 3.19 9.60
C GLU A 94 10.55 4.41 9.27
N ASN A 95 10.28 5.25 10.28
CA ASN A 95 9.56 6.50 10.06
C ASN A 95 10.36 7.43 9.14
N SER A 96 9.68 8.03 8.18
CA SER A 96 10.25 8.83 7.11
C SER A 96 9.24 9.89 6.62
N THR A 97 9.64 10.75 5.69
CA THR A 97 8.71 11.68 5.02
C THR A 97 7.65 10.99 4.16
N TRP A 98 7.81 9.68 3.89
CA TRP A 98 6.91 8.83 3.12
C TRP A 98 5.89 8.07 3.98
N PHE A 99 6.31 7.64 5.17
CA PHE A 99 5.57 6.69 5.99
C PHE A 99 5.88 6.85 7.47
N THR A 100 4.85 6.76 8.31
CA THR A 100 4.97 6.78 9.76
C THR A 100 4.32 5.55 10.35
N ASN A 101 5.05 4.77 11.13
CA ASN A 101 4.50 3.64 11.86
C ASN A 101 3.44 4.13 12.88
N ARG A 102 2.20 3.71 12.68
CA ARG A 102 1.05 3.99 13.56
C ARG A 102 0.53 2.72 14.20
N ASN A 103 -0.67 2.26 13.82
CA ASN A 103 -1.41 1.20 14.52
C ASN A 103 -0.61 -0.11 14.73
N HIS A 104 0.21 -0.50 13.76
CA HIS A 104 0.98 -1.75 13.82
C HIS A 104 2.02 -1.77 14.94
N VAL A 105 2.67 -0.64 15.21
CA VAL A 105 3.73 -0.51 16.23
C VAL A 105 3.15 0.03 17.53
N ARG A 106 2.26 1.02 17.44
CA ARG A 106 1.53 1.61 18.56
C ARG A 106 0.03 1.46 18.28
N PRO A 107 -0.64 0.45 18.85
CA PRO A 107 -2.07 0.24 18.67
C PRO A 107 -2.85 1.53 18.93
N MET A 108 -3.64 1.95 17.96
CA MET A 108 -4.49 3.13 18.06
C MET A 108 -5.80 2.76 18.77
N THR A 109 -6.43 3.69 19.48
CA THR A 109 -7.79 3.46 19.98
C THR A 109 -8.81 3.49 18.84
N VAL A 110 -10.01 2.98 19.10
CA VAL A 110 -11.15 3.05 18.17
C VAL A 110 -11.45 4.49 17.75
N GLU A 111 -11.36 5.43 18.70
CA GLU A 111 -11.57 6.86 18.48
C GLU A 111 -10.45 7.47 17.63
N GLU A 112 -9.20 7.05 17.85
CA GLU A 112 -8.07 7.48 17.02
C GLU A 112 -8.20 7.00 15.58
N ILE A 113 -8.68 5.77 15.35
CA ILE A 113 -8.96 5.26 14.01
C ILE A 113 -10.10 6.03 13.34
N ALA A 114 -11.22 6.25 14.05
CA ALA A 114 -12.35 7.01 13.53
C ALA A 114 -11.95 8.46 13.16
N ARG A 115 -11.09 9.08 13.97
CA ARG A 115 -10.55 10.42 13.72
C ARG A 115 -9.56 10.44 12.55
N GLY A 116 -8.67 9.46 12.47
CA GLY A 116 -7.61 9.38 11.46
C GLY A 116 -6.71 10.63 11.49
N PRO A 117 -6.45 11.27 10.33
CA PRO A 117 -5.59 12.45 10.25
C PRO A 117 -6.26 13.75 10.72
N ASN A 118 -7.57 13.75 10.95
CA ASN A 118 -8.35 14.97 11.17
C ASN A 118 -7.98 15.62 12.51
N THR A 119 -7.71 16.92 12.48
CA THR A 119 -7.40 17.71 13.68
C THR A 119 -8.53 18.63 14.12
N GLY A 120 -9.57 18.79 13.29
CA GLY A 120 -10.77 19.59 13.60
C GLY A 120 -12.06 18.85 13.24
N ASP A 121 -13.14 19.61 13.05
CA ASP A 121 -14.49 19.09 12.75
C ASP A 121 -14.91 19.28 11.27
N GLY A 122 -13.97 19.69 10.42
CA GLY A 122 -14.23 20.04 9.02
C GLY A 122 -14.61 21.51 8.84
N PRO A 123 -15.12 21.93 7.67
CA PRO A 123 -15.42 23.34 7.37
C PRO A 123 -16.47 23.92 8.31
N ASP A 124 -16.38 25.22 8.62
CA ASP A 124 -17.42 25.93 9.38
C ASP A 124 -18.71 26.02 8.57
N THR A 125 -19.71 25.22 8.95
CA THR A 125 -21.03 25.17 8.30
C THR A 125 -22.02 26.21 8.83
N THR A 126 -21.63 27.11 9.74
CA THR A 126 -22.55 28.12 10.32
C THR A 126 -22.64 29.40 9.50
N ASN A 127 -21.66 29.62 8.61
CA ASN A 127 -21.54 30.81 7.79
C ASN A 127 -21.50 30.47 6.29
N ILE A 128 -21.22 31.48 5.47
CA ILE A 128 -21.08 31.36 4.03
C ILE A 128 -19.73 30.73 3.66
N TRP A 129 -19.74 29.88 2.65
CA TRP A 129 -18.55 29.36 1.99
C TRP A 129 -18.30 30.13 0.70
N THR A 130 -17.10 30.70 0.58
CA THR A 130 -16.70 31.41 -0.63
C THR A 130 -16.03 30.44 -1.59
N ILE A 131 -16.60 30.25 -2.78
CA ILE A 131 -15.98 29.46 -3.84
C ILE A 131 -14.83 30.26 -4.42
N ILE A 132 -13.61 29.76 -4.29
CA ILE A 132 -12.38 30.45 -4.75
C ILE A 132 -11.77 29.81 -5.99
N ARG A 133 -12.15 28.58 -6.33
CA ARG A 133 -11.65 27.88 -7.53
C ARG A 133 -12.61 26.81 -8.02
N ALA A 134 -12.87 26.76 -9.33
CA ALA A 134 -13.56 25.64 -9.94
C ALA A 134 -12.63 24.41 -10.04
N LYS A 135 -13.18 23.21 -9.81
CA LYS A 135 -12.44 21.97 -10.06
C LYS A 135 -12.42 21.70 -11.57
N ASN A 136 -11.30 22.03 -12.20
CA ASN A 136 -11.11 21.90 -13.66
C ASN A 136 -10.43 20.56 -14.07
N GLN A 137 -10.10 19.68 -13.11
CA GLN A 137 -9.38 18.42 -13.34
C GLN A 137 -10.04 17.27 -12.58
N GLY A 138 -10.10 16.09 -13.20
CA GLY A 138 -10.78 14.89 -12.68
C GLY A 138 -12.20 14.71 -13.21
N ILE A 139 -12.82 13.58 -12.87
CA ILE A 139 -14.14 13.17 -13.38
C ILE A 139 -15.28 13.68 -12.46
N THR A 140 -15.03 13.74 -11.14
CA THR A 140 -16.07 14.09 -10.16
C THR A 140 -16.28 15.61 -10.06
N PRO A 141 -17.53 16.10 -10.10
CA PRO A 141 -17.85 17.52 -9.90
C PRO A 141 -17.35 18.03 -8.55
N GLY A 142 -16.98 19.31 -8.49
CA GLY A 142 -16.51 19.92 -7.26
C GLY A 142 -15.98 21.34 -7.44
N PHE A 143 -15.60 21.94 -6.33
CA PHE A 143 -14.95 23.25 -6.28
C PHE A 143 -14.16 23.40 -5.00
N VAL A 144 -13.30 24.41 -4.94
CA VAL A 144 -12.56 24.77 -3.73
C VAL A 144 -13.28 25.91 -3.05
N ILE A 145 -13.52 25.75 -1.77
CA ILE A 145 -14.07 26.79 -0.90
C ILE A 145 -13.02 27.34 0.05
N GLU A 146 -13.30 28.53 0.56
CA GLU A 146 -12.76 29.08 1.80
C GLU A 146 -13.94 29.28 2.76
N ASP A 147 -13.85 28.72 3.97
CA ASP A 147 -14.87 28.90 5.01
C ASP A 147 -14.66 30.21 5.78
N ALA A 148 -15.54 30.53 6.74
CA ALA A 148 -15.45 31.77 7.52
C ALA A 148 -14.24 31.83 8.47
N ARG A 149 -13.55 30.70 8.72
CA ARG A 149 -12.30 30.65 9.48
C ARG A 149 -11.08 30.86 8.59
N GLY A 150 -11.26 30.98 7.28
CA GLY A 150 -10.17 31.06 6.30
C GLY A 150 -9.58 29.70 5.94
N ASP A 151 -10.18 28.59 6.39
CA ASP A 151 -9.74 27.25 6.03
C ASP A 151 -10.20 26.92 4.60
N ARG A 152 -9.30 26.30 3.82
CA ARG A 152 -9.58 25.91 2.44
C ARG A 152 -9.87 24.43 2.29
N TYR A 153 -10.94 24.11 1.59
CA TYR A 153 -11.36 22.74 1.34
C TYR A 153 -11.66 22.50 -0.14
N LEU A 154 -11.20 21.37 -0.67
CA LEU A 154 -11.72 20.80 -1.91
C LEU A 154 -13.01 20.06 -1.60
N ILE A 155 -14.12 20.55 -2.17
CA ILE A 155 -15.44 19.93 -2.08
C ILE A 155 -15.62 18.97 -3.25
N LYS A 156 -15.93 17.70 -2.95
CA LYS A 156 -16.32 16.68 -3.92
C LYS A 156 -17.69 16.11 -3.58
N PHE A 157 -18.47 15.78 -4.60
CA PHE A 157 -19.82 15.26 -4.45
C PHE A 157 -19.93 13.79 -4.83
N ASP A 158 -20.97 13.14 -4.31
CA ASP A 158 -21.40 11.85 -4.82
C ASP A 158 -22.12 12.00 -6.17
N PRO A 159 -22.01 11.00 -7.07
CA PRO A 159 -22.74 11.00 -8.32
C PRO A 159 -24.24 10.79 -8.08
N LYS A 160 -25.08 11.49 -8.87
CA LYS A 160 -26.55 11.38 -8.80
C LYS A 160 -27.04 9.93 -8.83
N GLY A 161 -27.94 9.58 -7.91
CA GLY A 161 -28.50 8.23 -7.75
C GLY A 161 -27.62 7.27 -6.94
N TYR A 162 -26.45 7.72 -6.47
CA TYR A 162 -25.50 6.94 -5.68
C TYR A 162 -25.02 7.73 -4.45
N PRO A 163 -25.95 8.10 -3.55
CA PRO A 163 -25.61 8.89 -2.37
C PRO A 163 -24.58 8.14 -1.51
N GLU A 164 -23.65 8.87 -0.90
CA GLU A 164 -22.63 8.37 0.04
C GLU A 164 -21.55 7.46 -0.57
N LEU A 165 -21.65 7.14 -1.87
CA LEU A 165 -20.75 6.21 -2.55
C LEU A 165 -19.28 6.64 -2.52
N ALA A 166 -18.96 7.78 -3.12
CA ALA A 166 -17.59 8.27 -3.27
C ALA A 166 -17.12 8.96 -1.98
N THR A 167 -17.99 9.75 -1.36
CA THR A 167 -17.67 10.48 -0.13
C THR A 167 -17.43 9.52 1.05
N GLY A 168 -18.27 8.48 1.19
CA GLY A 168 -18.09 7.43 2.19
C GLY A 168 -16.82 6.62 1.93
N ALA A 169 -16.61 6.16 0.69
CA ALA A 169 -15.41 5.39 0.33
C ALA A 169 -14.11 6.16 0.62
N GLU A 170 -14.07 7.45 0.28
CA GLU A 170 -12.90 8.30 0.54
C GLU A 170 -12.62 8.42 2.03
N VAL A 171 -13.62 8.73 2.86
CA VAL A 171 -13.40 8.91 4.31
C VAL A 171 -12.95 7.61 4.96
N VAL A 172 -13.63 6.49 4.71
CA VAL A 172 -13.24 5.17 5.24
C VAL A 172 -11.80 4.85 4.86
N SER A 173 -11.45 5.01 3.59
CA SER A 173 -10.11 4.71 3.09
C SER A 173 -9.05 5.63 3.65
N THR A 174 -9.37 6.91 3.84
CA THR A 174 -8.46 7.88 4.48
C THR A 174 -8.12 7.44 5.90
N LYS A 175 -9.12 7.04 6.70
CA LYS A 175 -8.89 6.56 8.07
C LYS A 175 -8.01 5.32 8.10
N LEU A 176 -8.30 4.36 7.20
CA LEU A 176 -7.53 3.13 7.11
C LEU A 176 -6.10 3.38 6.61
N PHE A 177 -5.88 4.13 5.53
CA PHE A 177 -4.52 4.44 5.04
C PHE A 177 -3.70 5.25 6.05
N TYR A 178 -4.33 6.17 6.79
CA TYR A 178 -3.67 6.83 7.92
C TYR A 178 -3.21 5.80 8.96
N ALA A 179 -4.11 4.93 9.43
CA ALA A 179 -3.79 3.90 10.41
C ALA A 179 -2.71 2.91 9.94
N LEU A 180 -2.70 2.60 8.64
CA LEU A 180 -1.69 1.76 7.99
C LEU A 180 -0.31 2.43 7.91
N GLY A 181 -0.25 3.77 8.00
CA GLY A 181 1.00 4.53 8.16
C GLY A 181 1.29 5.56 7.07
N PHE A 182 0.44 5.71 6.05
CA PHE A 182 0.64 6.71 5.00
C PHE A 182 0.25 8.12 5.47
N ASN A 183 0.86 9.13 4.85
CA ASN A 183 0.40 10.50 4.99
C ASN A 183 -0.78 10.72 4.02
N VAL A 184 -1.87 11.23 4.56
CA VAL A 184 -3.13 11.45 3.85
C VAL A 184 -3.75 12.76 4.32
N PRO A 185 -4.56 13.44 3.50
CA PRO A 185 -5.19 14.70 3.90
C PRO A 185 -6.28 14.49 4.94
N GLU A 186 -6.64 15.58 5.64
CA GLU A 186 -7.85 15.59 6.46
C GLU A 186 -9.08 15.56 5.56
N ASN A 187 -9.92 14.54 5.74
CA ASN A 187 -11.12 14.32 4.95
C ASN A 187 -12.33 14.20 5.86
N TYR A 188 -13.38 14.97 5.52
CA TYR A 188 -14.58 15.14 6.33
C TYR A 188 -15.82 14.87 5.49
N ILE A 189 -16.81 14.19 6.08
CA ILE A 189 -18.19 14.28 5.58
C ILE A 189 -18.77 15.59 6.10
N THR A 190 -19.30 16.41 5.21
CA THR A 190 -19.97 17.68 5.55
C THR A 190 -21.33 17.77 4.87
N TYR A 191 -22.20 18.58 5.45
CA TYR A 191 -23.54 18.86 4.93
C TYR A 191 -23.75 20.36 4.90
N PHE A 192 -24.17 20.89 3.76
CA PHE A 192 -24.42 22.31 3.59
C PHE A 192 -25.65 22.53 2.73
N ARG A 193 -26.24 23.72 2.80
CA ARG A 193 -27.32 24.14 1.91
C ARG A 193 -26.78 24.96 0.75
N PRO A 194 -27.32 24.85 -0.47
CA PRO A 194 -26.85 25.62 -1.63
C PRO A 194 -26.74 27.14 -1.37
N GLU A 195 -27.63 27.71 -0.55
CA GLU A 195 -27.65 29.13 -0.22
C GLU A 195 -26.44 29.58 0.62
N GLN A 196 -25.68 28.63 1.17
CA GLN A 196 -24.43 28.90 1.88
C GLN A 196 -23.26 29.17 0.92
N LEU A 197 -23.40 28.87 -0.37
CA LEU A 197 -22.34 29.09 -1.35
C LEU A 197 -22.39 30.53 -1.87
N ARG A 198 -21.24 31.19 -1.88
CA ARG A 198 -21.03 32.46 -2.55
C ARG A 198 -19.91 32.34 -3.55
N LEU A 199 -20.14 32.78 -4.78
CA LEU A 199 -19.08 32.86 -5.76
C LEU A 199 -18.07 33.95 -5.37
N GLY A 200 -16.80 33.58 -5.25
CA GLY A 200 -15.71 34.53 -5.02
C GLY A 200 -15.40 35.38 -6.25
N GLU A 201 -14.61 36.43 -6.05
CA GLU A 201 -14.17 37.30 -7.13
C GLU A 201 -13.18 36.56 -8.07
N ASN A 202 -13.30 36.79 -9.37
CA ASN A 202 -12.35 36.31 -10.39
C ASN A 202 -12.15 34.79 -10.47
N VAL A 203 -13.11 33.98 -10.02
CA VAL A 203 -13.03 32.52 -10.15
C VAL A 203 -13.08 32.13 -11.63
N THR A 204 -12.04 31.47 -12.10
CA THR A 204 -11.97 30.98 -13.50
C THR A 204 -12.58 29.58 -13.61
N PHE A 205 -13.49 29.40 -14.55
CA PHE A 205 -14.15 28.15 -14.91
C PHE A 205 -13.74 27.70 -16.31
N THR A 206 -13.60 26.39 -16.50
CA THR A 206 -13.38 25.78 -17.82
C THR A 206 -14.65 25.06 -18.25
N ASP A 207 -15.26 25.47 -19.35
CA ASP A 207 -16.49 24.85 -19.85
C ASP A 207 -16.25 23.45 -20.45
N GLU A 208 -17.33 22.72 -20.77
CA GLU A 208 -17.26 21.37 -21.36
C GLU A 208 -16.53 21.33 -22.72
N LYS A 209 -16.31 22.50 -23.36
CA LYS A 209 -15.54 22.65 -24.61
C LYS A 209 -14.09 23.07 -24.36
N GLY A 210 -13.64 23.09 -23.10
CA GLY A 210 -12.29 23.46 -22.70
C GLY A 210 -12.02 24.97 -22.69
N ARG A 211 -13.04 25.82 -22.84
CA ARG A 211 -12.87 27.28 -22.89
C ARG A 211 -12.86 27.85 -21.47
N LYS A 212 -11.84 28.66 -21.17
CA LYS A 212 -11.69 29.35 -19.89
C LYS A 212 -12.50 30.65 -19.91
N ARG A 213 -13.33 30.87 -18.89
CA ARG A 213 -14.10 32.10 -18.67
C ARG A 213 -14.34 32.32 -17.18
N PRO A 214 -14.79 33.51 -16.74
CA PRO A 214 -15.29 33.69 -15.38
C PRO A 214 -16.43 32.70 -15.09
N MET A 215 -16.38 32.11 -13.90
CA MET A 215 -17.46 31.31 -13.36
C MET A 215 -18.68 32.19 -13.10
N ARG A 216 -19.87 31.64 -13.23
CA ARG A 216 -21.15 32.31 -12.96
C ARG A 216 -22.00 31.47 -12.03
N GLN A 217 -23.06 32.07 -11.48
CA GLN A 217 -23.98 31.35 -10.59
C GLN A 217 -24.60 30.13 -11.30
N GLU A 218 -24.92 30.25 -12.59
CA GLU A 218 -25.51 29.15 -13.36
C GLU A 218 -24.57 27.94 -13.48
N ASP A 219 -23.24 28.14 -13.37
CA ASP A 219 -22.27 27.03 -13.35
C ASP A 219 -22.34 26.25 -12.04
N ILE A 220 -22.51 26.97 -10.93
CA ILE A 220 -22.71 26.35 -9.60
C ILE A 220 -24.01 25.56 -9.63
N ASP A 221 -25.09 26.18 -10.09
CA ASP A 221 -26.41 25.55 -10.16
C ASP A 221 -26.37 24.30 -11.06
N ALA A 222 -25.67 24.36 -12.20
CA ALA A 222 -25.48 23.21 -13.09
C ALA A 222 -24.64 22.08 -12.46
N ILE A 223 -23.65 22.40 -11.63
CA ILE A 223 -22.90 21.42 -10.84
C ILE A 223 -23.84 20.77 -9.81
N LEU A 224 -24.57 21.57 -9.02
CA LEU A 224 -25.44 21.08 -7.96
C LEU A 224 -26.64 20.28 -8.50
N ALA A 225 -27.15 20.59 -9.70
CA ALA A 225 -28.22 19.82 -10.34
C ALA A 225 -27.86 18.35 -10.64
N LYS A 226 -26.56 18.04 -10.67
CA LYS A 226 -25.99 16.69 -10.88
C LYS A 226 -25.70 15.96 -9.56
N VAL A 227 -26.10 16.52 -8.41
CA VAL A 227 -25.90 15.95 -7.08
C VAL A 227 -27.25 15.67 -6.43
N ASP A 228 -27.31 14.67 -5.56
CA ASP A 228 -28.52 14.39 -4.78
C ASP A 228 -28.64 15.34 -3.57
N THR A 229 -29.87 15.81 -3.34
CA THR A 229 -30.22 16.64 -2.18
C THR A 229 -30.97 15.80 -1.17
N LEU A 230 -30.63 15.94 0.11
CA LEU A 230 -31.34 15.32 1.22
C LEU A 230 -32.76 15.90 1.35
N SER A 231 -33.64 15.16 2.03
CA SER A 231 -35.04 15.55 2.23
C SER A 231 -35.20 16.90 2.96
N ASP A 232 -34.21 17.32 3.74
CA ASP A 232 -34.20 18.60 4.45
C ASP A 232 -33.58 19.76 3.63
N GLY A 233 -33.18 19.51 2.39
CA GLY A 233 -32.56 20.48 1.48
C GLY A 233 -31.04 20.62 1.60
N ARG A 234 -30.37 19.86 2.48
CA ARG A 234 -28.90 19.84 2.54
C ARG A 234 -28.30 18.92 1.47
N ILE A 235 -27.06 19.19 1.09
CA ILE A 235 -26.25 18.37 0.21
C ILE A 235 -25.10 17.78 1.02
N ARG A 236 -24.91 16.46 0.91
CA ARG A 236 -23.74 15.76 1.44
C ARG A 236 -22.54 15.99 0.52
N ALA A 237 -21.39 16.28 1.10
CA ALA A 237 -20.15 16.36 0.35
C ALA A 237 -18.95 15.83 1.16
N LEU A 238 -17.91 15.47 0.44
CA LEU A 238 -16.57 15.34 1.00
C LEU A 238 -15.93 16.74 1.04
N ALA A 239 -15.43 17.14 2.20
CA ALA A 239 -14.53 18.28 2.35
C ALA A 239 -13.11 17.76 2.64
N SER A 240 -12.21 17.91 1.67
CA SER A 240 -10.79 17.58 1.81
C SER A 240 -10.00 18.83 2.11
N LYS A 241 -9.39 18.92 3.30
CA LYS A 241 -8.66 20.12 3.72
C LYS A 241 -7.37 20.26 2.93
N TYR A 242 -7.05 21.49 2.53
CA TYR A 242 -5.79 21.78 1.86
C TYR A 242 -4.60 21.47 2.77
N LEU A 243 -3.63 20.73 2.23
CA LEU A 243 -2.41 20.38 2.93
C LEU A 243 -1.54 21.62 3.18
N PRO A 244 -0.80 21.67 4.30
CA PRO A 244 0.13 22.76 4.57
C PRO A 244 1.33 22.72 3.61
N GLY A 245 1.99 23.86 3.46
CA GLY A 245 3.19 23.99 2.62
C GLY A 245 2.90 24.30 1.15
N LYS A 246 3.93 24.20 0.32
CA LYS A 246 3.87 24.48 -1.11
C LYS A 246 3.69 23.17 -1.90
N PRO A 247 2.63 23.03 -2.72
CA PRO A 247 2.45 21.82 -3.52
C PRO A 247 3.52 21.72 -4.62
N LEU A 248 4.13 20.55 -4.73
CA LEU A 248 5.13 20.21 -5.75
C LEU A 248 4.58 19.29 -6.83
N GLY A 249 3.30 18.88 -6.73
CA GLY A 249 2.66 17.98 -7.70
C GLY A 249 2.84 16.50 -7.35
N PRO A 250 2.41 15.59 -8.23
CA PRO A 250 2.48 14.16 -7.96
C PRO A 250 3.92 13.64 -7.91
N PHE A 251 4.20 12.71 -6.99
CA PHE A 251 5.42 11.92 -7.06
C PHE A 251 5.27 10.77 -8.04
N SER A 252 6.40 10.24 -8.53
CA SER A 252 6.40 9.08 -9.41
C SER A 252 6.55 7.77 -8.64
N PHE A 253 5.96 6.67 -9.07
CA PHE A 253 6.27 5.35 -8.46
C PHE A 253 7.57 4.70 -8.99
N LYS A 254 8.37 5.43 -9.80
CA LYS A 254 9.63 4.97 -10.40
C LYS A 254 10.72 6.05 -10.29
N GLY A 255 11.95 5.61 -10.07
CA GLY A 255 13.13 6.48 -9.96
C GLY A 255 13.13 7.29 -8.68
N THR A 256 13.93 8.35 -8.66
CA THR A 256 13.99 9.33 -7.57
C THR A 256 13.72 10.73 -8.12
N ARG A 257 13.63 11.68 -7.22
CA ARG A 257 13.64 13.11 -7.46
C ARG A 257 15.08 13.61 -7.46
N ASP A 258 15.52 14.13 -8.60
CA ASP A 258 16.88 14.57 -8.88
C ASP A 258 17.23 15.92 -8.23
N ASP A 259 16.23 16.76 -8.00
CA ASP A 259 16.34 18.05 -7.31
C ASP A 259 15.98 17.98 -5.82
N ASP A 260 15.91 16.78 -5.24
CA ASP A 260 15.76 16.56 -3.79
C ASP A 260 16.87 15.63 -3.28
N PRO A 261 17.89 16.15 -2.57
CA PRO A 261 18.97 15.33 -2.04
C PRO A 261 18.54 14.39 -0.90
N ASN A 262 17.33 14.55 -0.35
CA ASN A 262 16.75 13.61 0.61
C ASN A 262 16.14 12.36 -0.07
N ASP A 263 15.88 12.41 -1.39
CA ASP A 263 15.24 11.32 -2.11
C ASP A 263 16.26 10.30 -2.65
N LEU A 264 16.71 9.44 -1.74
CA LEU A 264 17.84 8.54 -1.97
C LEU A 264 17.45 7.19 -2.58
N ILE A 265 16.16 6.84 -2.57
CA ILE A 265 15.71 5.47 -2.77
C ILE A 265 14.74 5.45 -3.94
N PRO A 266 15.09 4.77 -5.05
CA PRO A 266 14.17 4.64 -6.16
C PRO A 266 12.80 4.14 -5.68
N HIS A 267 11.74 4.85 -6.04
CA HIS A 267 10.41 4.66 -5.48
C HIS A 267 9.85 3.25 -5.74
N GLU A 268 10.22 2.62 -6.86
CA GLU A 268 9.87 1.23 -7.16
C GLU A 268 10.61 0.20 -6.26
N HIS A 269 11.57 0.67 -5.47
CA HIS A 269 12.39 -0.07 -4.51
C HIS A 269 12.10 0.28 -3.04
N ARG A 270 11.10 1.13 -2.76
CA ARG A 270 10.58 1.39 -1.41
C ARG A 270 9.57 0.33 -0.96
N ARG A 271 9.75 -0.23 0.24
CA ARG A 271 8.96 -1.32 0.84
C ARG A 271 7.50 -0.91 1.03
N GLU A 272 7.23 0.31 1.49
CA GLU A 272 5.88 0.86 1.70
C GLU A 272 5.13 1.07 0.37
N LEU A 273 5.81 1.51 -0.69
CA LEU A 273 5.18 1.67 -2.02
C LEU A 273 4.96 0.32 -2.70
N ARG A 274 5.86 -0.65 -2.50
CA ARG A 274 5.65 -2.03 -2.94
C ARG A 274 4.51 -2.71 -2.18
N GLY A 275 4.52 -2.58 -0.86
CA GLY A 275 3.54 -3.12 0.07
C GLY A 275 2.15 -2.49 -0.08
N LEU A 276 2.08 -1.23 -0.54
CA LEU A 276 0.85 -0.54 -0.92
C LEU A 276 0.01 -1.37 -1.89
N ARG A 277 0.61 -2.25 -2.72
CA ARG A 277 -0.14 -3.18 -3.57
C ARG A 277 -1.11 -4.06 -2.77
N VAL A 278 -0.70 -4.58 -1.62
CA VAL A 278 -1.53 -5.44 -0.78
C VAL A 278 -2.64 -4.66 -0.10
N MET A 279 -2.35 -3.43 0.33
CA MET A 279 -3.31 -2.53 0.98
C MET A 279 -4.33 -1.99 -0.04
N ALA A 280 -3.88 -1.65 -1.25
CA ALA A 280 -4.73 -1.32 -2.37
C ALA A 280 -5.60 -2.51 -2.80
N ALA A 281 -5.04 -3.73 -2.81
CA ALA A 281 -5.82 -4.94 -2.99
C ALA A 281 -6.86 -5.14 -1.90
N TRP A 282 -6.56 -4.81 -0.63
CA TRP A 282 -7.53 -4.93 0.46
C TRP A 282 -8.72 -4.00 0.27
N LEU A 283 -8.46 -2.72 0.01
CA LEU A 283 -9.47 -1.67 -0.15
C LEU A 283 -10.03 -1.55 -1.57
N ASN A 284 -9.63 -2.41 -2.50
CA ASN A 284 -9.95 -2.31 -3.93
C ASN A 284 -9.63 -0.93 -4.53
N HIS A 285 -8.55 -0.29 -4.07
CA HIS A 285 -8.07 0.98 -4.58
C HIS A 285 -7.42 0.76 -5.94
N PHE A 286 -8.16 0.82 -7.04
CA PHE A 286 -7.62 0.48 -8.37
C PHE A 286 -6.89 1.65 -9.05
N ASP A 287 -7.13 2.89 -8.62
CA ASP A 287 -6.64 4.10 -9.27
C ASP A 287 -5.33 4.61 -8.64
N THR A 288 -4.33 3.73 -8.52
CA THR A 288 -3.03 4.03 -7.88
C THR A 288 -2.02 4.65 -8.87
N LYS A 289 -2.47 5.61 -9.67
CA LYS A 289 -1.62 6.37 -10.60
C LYS A 289 -0.89 7.49 -9.87
N ASP A 290 0.22 7.95 -10.44
CA ASP A 290 1.06 9.04 -9.92
C ASP A 290 0.20 10.28 -9.57
N ASP A 291 -0.80 10.64 -10.40
CA ASP A 291 -1.72 11.77 -10.18
C ASP A 291 -2.51 11.74 -8.87
N ASN A 292 -2.69 10.56 -8.27
CA ASN A 292 -3.38 10.39 -6.98
C ASN A 292 -2.38 10.39 -5.80
N THR A 293 -1.24 11.05 -6.01
CA THR A 293 -0.22 11.32 -5.00
C THR A 293 0.10 12.81 -5.01
N LEU A 294 0.70 13.32 -3.93
CA LEU A 294 1.06 14.72 -3.84
C LEU A 294 2.28 14.93 -2.94
N ASP A 295 3.31 15.53 -3.51
CA ASP A 295 4.45 16.05 -2.78
C ASP A 295 4.14 17.46 -2.28
N MET A 296 4.43 17.70 -1.01
CA MET A 296 4.31 18.99 -0.36
C MET A 296 5.68 19.40 0.18
N TYR A 297 6.16 20.58 -0.20
CA TYR A 297 7.30 21.21 0.46
C TYR A 297 6.81 21.86 1.76
N VAL A 298 7.19 21.27 2.89
CA VAL A 298 6.68 21.62 4.23
C VAL A 298 7.79 22.21 5.08
N GLU A 299 7.41 23.02 6.06
CA GLU A 299 8.29 23.45 7.16
C GLU A 299 7.86 22.73 8.44
N GLU A 300 8.80 22.05 9.10
CA GLU A 300 8.58 21.40 10.39
C GLU A 300 9.85 21.46 11.23
N ASN A 301 9.72 21.91 12.49
CA ASN A 301 10.83 22.04 13.44
C ASN A 301 12.02 22.86 12.88
N GLY A 302 11.73 23.92 12.11
CA GLY A 302 12.74 24.78 11.50
C GLY A 302 13.49 24.17 10.31
N ARG A 303 13.01 23.04 9.78
CA ARG A 303 13.54 22.41 8.55
C ARG A 303 12.50 22.41 7.45
N HIS A 304 12.97 22.51 6.22
CA HIS A 304 12.16 22.44 5.02
C HIS A 304 12.51 21.21 4.21
N PHE A 305 11.51 20.40 3.89
CA PHE A 305 11.70 19.14 3.18
C PHE A 305 10.43 18.75 2.41
N VAL A 306 10.54 17.73 1.56
CA VAL A 306 9.39 17.17 0.84
C VAL A 306 8.70 16.12 1.70
N ARG A 307 7.38 16.22 1.82
CA ARG A 307 6.52 15.20 2.42
C ARG A 307 5.59 14.63 1.36
N HIS A 308 5.47 13.31 1.36
CA HIS A 308 4.80 12.55 0.30
C HIS A 308 3.45 12.07 0.80
N TYR A 309 2.37 12.43 0.10
CA TYR A 309 1.00 12.10 0.45
C TYR A 309 0.34 11.17 -0.58
N LEU A 310 -0.49 10.25 -0.09
CA LEU A 310 -1.52 9.60 -0.89
C LEU A 310 -2.80 10.44 -0.81
N ILE A 311 -3.44 10.69 -1.95
CA ILE A 311 -4.66 11.50 -2.05
C ILE A 311 -5.69 10.80 -2.95
N ASP A 312 -6.91 11.34 -2.96
CA ASP A 312 -8.00 10.96 -3.88
C ASP A 312 -8.45 9.50 -3.75
N PHE A 313 -8.97 9.17 -2.57
CA PHE A 313 -9.54 7.85 -2.27
C PHE A 313 -10.99 7.67 -2.71
N GLY A 314 -11.55 8.56 -3.54
CA GLY A 314 -12.91 8.41 -4.08
C GLY A 314 -13.09 7.17 -4.97
N SER A 315 -11.99 6.57 -5.45
CA SER A 315 -11.94 5.36 -6.28
C SER A 315 -11.45 4.13 -5.50
N THR A 316 -12.01 3.92 -4.32
CA THR A 316 -11.78 2.74 -3.46
C THR A 316 -13.09 2.02 -3.17
N LEU A 317 -13.00 0.88 -2.47
CA LEU A 317 -14.10 -0.02 -2.16
C LEU A 317 -14.86 -0.39 -3.44
N GLY A 318 -16.11 0.02 -3.57
CA GLY A 318 -16.93 -0.20 -4.75
C GLY A 318 -17.25 1.07 -5.53
N SER A 319 -16.58 2.18 -5.22
CA SER A 319 -16.73 3.45 -5.92
C SER A 319 -15.71 3.60 -7.06
N ALA A 320 -16.15 4.15 -8.19
CA ALA A 320 -15.28 4.70 -9.23
C ALA A 320 -15.31 6.24 -9.25
N ALA A 321 -15.76 6.88 -8.16
CA ALA A 321 -15.94 8.32 -7.97
C ALA A 321 -17.01 9.00 -8.85
N TYR A 322 -17.41 8.41 -9.97
CA TYR A 322 -18.51 8.87 -10.84
C TYR A 322 -19.69 7.90 -10.90
N GLY A 323 -19.59 6.77 -10.21
CA GLY A 323 -20.62 5.75 -10.10
C GLY A 323 -20.04 4.48 -9.50
N PRO A 324 -20.82 3.38 -9.48
CA PRO A 324 -20.33 2.08 -9.06
C PRO A 324 -19.13 1.64 -9.87
N ASN A 325 -18.22 0.95 -9.20
CA ASN A 325 -17.04 0.39 -9.82
C ASN A 325 -17.41 -0.66 -10.89
N GLU A 326 -16.64 -0.70 -11.97
CA GLU A 326 -16.82 -1.68 -13.03
C GLU A 326 -16.28 -3.04 -12.60
N LEU A 327 -16.92 -4.12 -13.06
CA LEU A 327 -16.65 -5.48 -12.57
C LEU A 327 -15.22 -5.98 -12.81
N TRP A 328 -14.53 -5.44 -13.81
CA TRP A 328 -13.16 -5.83 -14.14
C TRP A 328 -12.11 -5.12 -13.29
N ARG A 329 -12.44 -4.02 -12.59
CA ARG A 329 -11.46 -3.25 -11.83
C ARG A 329 -10.99 -4.04 -10.62
N GLY A 330 -9.68 -4.08 -10.44
CA GLY A 330 -9.04 -4.99 -9.50
C GLY A 330 -8.66 -6.35 -10.12
N HIS A 331 -9.09 -6.67 -11.34
CA HIS A 331 -8.76 -7.94 -12.02
C HIS A 331 -7.89 -7.78 -13.27
N GLU A 332 -8.01 -6.66 -13.97
CA GLU A 332 -7.32 -6.37 -15.23
C GLU A 332 -6.77 -4.93 -15.23
N HIS A 333 -5.70 -4.70 -15.99
CA HIS A 333 -5.29 -3.33 -16.33
C HIS A 333 -6.20 -2.79 -17.43
N MET A 334 -6.29 -1.46 -17.56
CA MET A 334 -7.01 -0.83 -18.68
C MET A 334 -6.49 -1.32 -20.05
N ILE A 335 -5.17 -1.53 -20.15
CA ILE A 335 -4.54 -2.21 -21.28
C ILE A 335 -3.77 -3.39 -20.72
N ASP A 336 -4.24 -4.61 -21.00
CA ASP A 336 -3.63 -5.84 -20.45
C ASP A 336 -3.20 -6.77 -21.61
N PRO A 337 -1.92 -6.71 -22.03
CA PRO A 337 -1.43 -7.48 -23.18
C PRO A 337 -1.65 -8.99 -23.03
N ASN A 338 -1.52 -9.53 -21.81
CA ASN A 338 -1.76 -10.94 -21.55
C ASN A 338 -3.22 -11.33 -21.81
N ARG A 339 -4.15 -10.41 -21.54
CA ARG A 339 -5.59 -10.60 -21.80
C ARG A 339 -5.92 -10.42 -23.26
N MET A 340 -5.31 -9.45 -23.94
CA MET A 340 -5.46 -9.28 -25.38
C MET A 340 -5.03 -10.55 -26.12
N LEU A 341 -3.88 -11.13 -25.75
CA LEU A 341 -3.42 -12.41 -26.30
C LEU A 341 -4.36 -13.56 -25.95
N ALA A 342 -4.81 -13.67 -24.70
CA ALA A 342 -5.76 -14.71 -24.30
C ALA A 342 -7.09 -14.61 -25.09
N ASN A 343 -7.59 -13.41 -25.34
CA ASN A 343 -8.79 -13.18 -26.14
C ASN A 343 -8.55 -13.51 -27.61
N LEU A 344 -7.40 -13.14 -28.18
CA LEU A 344 -7.02 -13.49 -29.54
C LEU A 344 -7.00 -15.02 -29.75
N PHE A 345 -6.30 -15.76 -28.89
CA PHE A 345 -6.20 -17.22 -29.00
C PHE A 345 -7.46 -17.98 -28.61
N SER A 346 -8.34 -17.38 -27.80
CA SER A 346 -9.66 -17.94 -27.52
C SER A 346 -10.73 -17.50 -28.51
N LEU A 347 -10.37 -16.69 -29.52
CA LEU A 347 -11.32 -16.09 -30.48
C LEU A 347 -12.49 -15.37 -29.78
N GLY A 348 -12.22 -14.77 -28.62
CA GLY A 348 -13.22 -14.08 -27.79
C GLY A 348 -14.12 -15.00 -26.95
N LEU A 349 -13.95 -16.32 -26.97
CA LEU A 349 -14.79 -17.28 -26.24
C LEU A 349 -14.46 -17.38 -24.74
N LEU A 350 -13.38 -16.75 -24.28
CA LEU A 350 -12.96 -16.80 -22.88
C LEU A 350 -13.82 -15.88 -21.98
N VAL A 351 -14.88 -16.44 -21.40
CA VAL A 351 -15.72 -15.75 -20.42
C VAL A 351 -15.01 -15.64 -19.07
N ARG A 352 -14.92 -14.42 -18.54
CA ARG A 352 -14.28 -14.10 -17.27
C ARG A 352 -15.16 -14.48 -16.07
N PRO A 353 -14.56 -14.80 -14.90
CA PRO A 353 -15.34 -15.14 -13.71
C PRO A 353 -16.32 -14.06 -13.27
N TRP A 354 -15.94 -12.78 -13.37
CA TRP A 354 -16.81 -11.65 -12.99
C TRP A 354 -17.93 -11.38 -14.00
N GLU A 355 -17.77 -11.77 -15.27
CA GLU A 355 -18.82 -11.66 -16.30
C GLU A 355 -19.96 -12.69 -16.08
N LYS A 356 -19.71 -13.74 -15.30
CA LYS A 356 -20.70 -14.78 -15.00
C LYS A 356 -21.60 -14.41 -13.81
N GLN A 357 -21.32 -13.31 -13.13
CA GLN A 357 -22.04 -12.90 -11.94
C GLN A 357 -23.09 -11.85 -12.28
N THR A 358 -24.26 -11.95 -11.65
CA THR A 358 -25.16 -10.81 -11.51
C THR A 358 -24.69 -10.00 -10.29
N PRO A 359 -23.99 -8.86 -10.48
CA PRO A 359 -23.41 -8.14 -9.37
C PRO A 359 -24.51 -7.56 -8.48
N LYS A 360 -24.35 -7.68 -7.16
CA LYS A 360 -25.14 -6.90 -6.21
C LYS A 360 -24.48 -5.52 -6.08
N ILE A 361 -25.14 -4.50 -6.59
CA ILE A 361 -24.68 -3.11 -6.51
C ILE A 361 -25.55 -2.38 -5.51
N HIS A 362 -24.99 -2.09 -4.33
CA HIS A 362 -25.66 -1.23 -3.36
C HIS A 362 -25.39 0.24 -3.74
N PRO A 363 -26.39 1.14 -3.82
CA PRO A 363 -26.16 2.51 -4.28
C PRO A 363 -25.05 3.25 -3.52
N SER A 364 -25.01 3.13 -2.20
CA SER A 364 -23.99 3.74 -1.34
C SER A 364 -22.63 3.02 -1.28
N VAL A 365 -22.48 1.83 -1.86
CA VAL A 365 -21.22 1.06 -1.76
C VAL A 365 -20.62 0.74 -3.13
N GLY A 366 -21.47 0.55 -4.14
CA GLY A 366 -21.10 0.13 -5.48
C GLY A 366 -20.72 -1.36 -5.55
N TYR A 367 -19.80 -1.71 -6.44
CA TYR A 367 -19.33 -3.09 -6.60
C TYR A 367 -18.07 -3.35 -5.75
N PHE A 368 -18.26 -3.93 -4.57
CA PHE A 368 -17.17 -4.29 -3.65
C PHE A 368 -17.39 -5.66 -3.05
N GLU A 369 -16.66 -6.66 -3.53
CA GLU A 369 -16.90 -8.07 -3.19
C GLU A 369 -15.67 -8.77 -2.63
N ALA A 370 -15.84 -9.96 -2.09
CA ALA A 370 -14.75 -10.74 -1.50
C ALA A 370 -14.73 -12.20 -1.95
N GLU A 371 -15.57 -12.62 -2.89
CA GLU A 371 -15.75 -13.98 -3.39
C GLU A 371 -14.72 -14.30 -4.48
N LEU A 372 -14.67 -13.49 -5.54
CA LEU A 372 -13.71 -13.53 -6.64
C LEU A 372 -12.38 -12.86 -6.30
N PHE A 373 -12.33 -12.09 -5.21
CA PHE A 373 -11.09 -11.50 -4.74
C PHE A 373 -10.01 -12.55 -4.47
N HIS A 374 -8.88 -12.41 -5.17
CA HIS A 374 -7.65 -13.18 -4.96
C HIS A 374 -6.47 -12.22 -4.83
N PRO A 375 -5.80 -12.14 -3.65
CA PRO A 375 -4.81 -11.10 -3.38
C PRO A 375 -3.67 -10.97 -4.40
N HIS A 376 -3.19 -12.10 -4.94
CA HIS A 376 -2.13 -12.09 -5.95
C HIS A 376 -2.58 -11.70 -7.35
N LYS A 377 -3.87 -11.88 -7.67
CA LYS A 377 -4.42 -11.54 -8.98
C LYS A 377 -4.87 -10.08 -9.06
N TYR A 378 -4.85 -9.37 -7.93
CA TYR A 378 -5.19 -7.96 -7.90
C TYR A 378 -4.31 -7.16 -8.86
N LYS A 379 -4.96 -6.30 -9.64
CA LYS A 379 -4.35 -5.35 -10.58
C LYS A 379 -4.94 -3.97 -10.39
N ALA A 380 -4.08 -2.97 -10.27
CA ALA A 380 -4.47 -1.58 -10.45
C ALA A 380 -4.85 -1.32 -11.91
N GLN A 381 -5.63 -0.27 -12.17
CA GLN A 381 -6.05 0.12 -13.51
C GLN A 381 -4.85 0.39 -14.43
N MET A 382 -3.80 1.01 -13.88
CA MET A 382 -2.52 1.17 -14.55
C MET A 382 -1.46 0.31 -13.89
N PRO A 383 -0.49 -0.21 -14.67
CA PRO A 383 0.72 -0.77 -14.10
C PRO A 383 1.41 0.26 -13.20
N ASN A 384 1.76 -0.17 -11.99
CA ASN A 384 2.47 0.64 -11.00
C ASN A 384 3.85 -0.01 -10.78
N PRO A 385 4.96 0.68 -11.07
CA PRO A 385 6.30 0.11 -11.00
C PRO A 385 6.68 -0.46 -9.63
N ALA A 386 6.23 0.15 -8.53
CA ALA A 386 6.43 -0.39 -7.20
C ALA A 386 5.65 -1.70 -7.00
N PHE A 387 4.42 -1.79 -7.50
CA PHE A 387 3.59 -3.00 -7.39
C PHE A 387 4.19 -4.17 -8.17
N GLU A 388 4.78 -3.90 -9.33
CA GLU A 388 5.44 -4.90 -10.18
C GLU A 388 6.76 -5.41 -9.59
N ASN A 389 7.36 -4.65 -8.68
CA ASN A 389 8.59 -4.99 -7.96
C ASN A 389 8.34 -5.60 -6.58
N MET A 390 7.07 -5.71 -6.14
CA MET A 390 6.70 -6.30 -4.86
C MET A 390 7.16 -7.76 -4.74
N THR A 391 7.87 -8.06 -3.66
CA THR A 391 8.31 -9.40 -3.27
C THR A 391 7.38 -10.02 -2.22
N ASN A 392 7.62 -11.28 -1.85
CA ASN A 392 6.89 -11.92 -0.77
C ASN A 392 7.17 -11.28 0.60
N LEU A 393 8.36 -10.71 0.82
CA LEU A 393 8.68 -10.01 2.07
C LEU A 393 7.92 -8.68 2.12
N ASP A 394 7.89 -7.92 1.01
CA ASP A 394 7.08 -6.69 0.92
C ASP A 394 5.60 -6.97 1.21
N ALA A 395 5.06 -8.05 0.64
CA ALA A 395 3.69 -8.45 0.88
C ALA A 395 3.44 -8.96 2.30
N PHE A 396 4.40 -9.66 2.91
CA PHE A 396 4.32 -10.09 4.30
C PHE A 396 4.27 -8.89 5.25
N TRP A 397 5.16 -7.92 5.05
CA TRP A 397 5.19 -6.67 5.80
C TRP A 397 3.86 -5.91 5.71
N ALA A 398 3.31 -5.75 4.50
CA ALA A 398 2.02 -5.09 4.36
C ALA A 398 0.87 -5.89 5.00
N THR A 399 0.93 -7.23 4.91
CA THR A 399 -0.08 -8.12 5.49
C THR A 399 -0.13 -8.00 7.01
N LYS A 400 1.02 -7.97 7.71
CA LYS A 400 1.04 -7.85 9.17
C LYS A 400 0.51 -6.51 9.67
N ILE A 401 0.70 -5.43 8.90
CA ILE A 401 0.13 -4.11 9.21
C ILE A 401 -1.40 -4.15 9.06
N ILE A 402 -1.92 -4.75 7.97
CA ILE A 402 -3.38 -4.91 7.81
C ILE A 402 -3.97 -5.78 8.94
N MET A 403 -3.26 -6.85 9.31
CA MET A 403 -3.68 -7.77 10.36
C MET A 403 -3.58 -7.19 11.78
N SER A 404 -2.86 -6.09 11.97
CA SER A 404 -2.78 -5.43 13.28
C SER A 404 -4.02 -4.58 13.59
N LEU A 405 -4.87 -4.31 12.59
CA LEU A 405 -6.16 -3.66 12.82
C LEU A 405 -7.13 -4.64 13.46
N THR A 406 -7.83 -4.28 14.53
CA THR A 406 -8.90 -5.11 15.10
C THR A 406 -10.19 -4.97 14.28
N GLU A 407 -11.17 -5.85 14.52
CA GLU A 407 -12.48 -5.72 13.88
C GLU A 407 -13.18 -4.42 14.29
N GLU A 408 -13.08 -4.05 15.57
CA GLU A 408 -13.66 -2.82 16.13
C GLU A 408 -13.04 -1.58 15.51
N GLN A 409 -11.73 -1.59 15.27
CA GLN A 409 -11.03 -0.50 14.58
C GLN A 409 -11.49 -0.37 13.12
N ILE A 410 -11.62 -1.48 12.39
CA ILE A 410 -12.14 -1.44 11.00
C ILE A 410 -13.58 -0.93 11.00
N ALA A 411 -14.42 -1.40 11.93
CA ALA A 411 -15.79 -0.92 12.09
C ALA A 411 -15.84 0.59 12.38
N ALA A 412 -14.92 1.10 13.20
CA ALA A 412 -14.79 2.53 13.50
C ALA A 412 -14.48 3.36 12.25
N ALA A 413 -13.55 2.89 11.41
CA ALA A 413 -13.24 3.53 10.14
C ALA A 413 -14.44 3.51 9.18
N VAL A 414 -15.17 2.39 9.10
CA VAL A 414 -16.40 2.27 8.28
C VAL A 414 -17.47 3.25 8.76
N LYS A 415 -17.71 3.32 10.06
CA LYS A 415 -18.67 4.23 10.69
C LYS A 415 -18.34 5.71 10.45
N ALA A 416 -17.05 6.06 10.37
CA ALA A 416 -16.62 7.41 10.01
C ALA A 416 -17.09 7.83 8.60
N GLY A 417 -17.41 6.86 7.73
CA GLY A 417 -18.06 7.09 6.44
C GLY A 417 -19.52 7.58 6.54
N GLN A 418 -20.16 7.54 7.71
CA GLN A 418 -21.51 8.05 7.97
C GLN A 418 -22.56 7.54 6.97
N TYR A 419 -22.63 6.25 6.72
CA TYR A 419 -23.65 5.72 5.80
C TYR A 419 -25.02 5.76 6.48
N SER A 420 -26.06 6.20 5.77
CA SER A 420 -27.41 6.26 6.31
C SER A 420 -28.07 4.89 6.42
N ASP A 421 -27.72 3.94 5.55
CA ASP A 421 -28.16 2.55 5.61
C ASP A 421 -27.17 1.68 6.42
N PRO A 422 -27.56 1.15 7.59
CA PRO A 422 -26.71 0.24 8.37
C PRO A 422 -26.30 -1.04 7.61
N ALA A 423 -27.09 -1.47 6.62
CA ALA A 423 -26.74 -2.61 5.78
C ALA A 423 -25.52 -2.32 4.90
N ALA A 424 -25.33 -1.07 4.46
CA ALA A 424 -24.14 -0.64 3.72
C ALA A 424 -22.88 -0.75 4.60
N GLU A 425 -22.93 -0.24 5.83
CA GLU A 425 -21.81 -0.34 6.78
C GLU A 425 -21.43 -1.79 7.07
N GLN A 426 -22.44 -2.63 7.39
CA GLN A 426 -22.22 -4.05 7.65
C GLN A 426 -21.64 -4.78 6.43
N TYR A 427 -22.08 -4.43 5.23
CA TYR A 427 -21.58 -5.04 4.01
C TYR A 427 -20.11 -4.67 3.76
N ILE A 428 -19.74 -3.40 3.91
CA ILE A 428 -18.35 -2.94 3.78
C ILE A 428 -17.46 -3.65 4.82
N LEU A 429 -17.87 -3.65 6.10
CA LEU A 429 -17.12 -4.28 7.18
C LEU A 429 -16.88 -5.77 6.91
N LYS A 430 -17.93 -6.54 6.62
CA LYS A 430 -17.82 -7.97 6.32
C LYS A 430 -16.91 -8.24 5.12
N THR A 431 -17.01 -7.41 4.08
CA THR A 431 -16.18 -7.54 2.88
C THR A 431 -14.71 -7.25 3.19
N LEU A 432 -14.41 -6.19 3.94
CA LEU A 432 -13.05 -5.87 4.39
C LEU A 432 -12.44 -6.99 5.23
N LEU A 433 -13.17 -7.53 6.20
CA LEU A 433 -12.71 -8.64 7.05
C LEU A 433 -12.40 -9.89 6.23
N LYS A 434 -13.29 -10.25 5.30
CA LYS A 434 -13.10 -11.42 4.41
C LYS A 434 -11.94 -11.23 3.44
N ARG A 435 -11.76 -10.04 2.88
CA ARG A 435 -10.58 -9.70 2.04
C ARG A 435 -9.28 -9.76 2.85
N ARG A 436 -9.28 -9.24 4.08
CA ARG A 436 -8.14 -9.31 5.02
C ARG A 436 -7.75 -10.75 5.33
N GLU A 437 -8.71 -11.61 5.65
CA GLU A 437 -8.45 -13.03 5.91
C GLU A 437 -7.84 -13.72 4.68
N LYS A 438 -8.38 -13.46 3.48
CA LYS A 438 -7.82 -13.99 2.21
C LYS A 438 -6.38 -13.52 1.96
N ILE A 439 -6.08 -12.25 2.25
CA ILE A 439 -4.72 -11.68 2.19
C ILE A 439 -3.78 -12.43 3.13
N ALA A 440 -4.15 -12.55 4.40
CA ALA A 440 -3.33 -13.22 5.40
C ALA A 440 -3.06 -14.68 5.05
N ARG A 441 -4.11 -15.44 4.72
CA ARG A 441 -3.97 -16.86 4.28
C ARG A 441 -3.04 -17.00 3.09
N PHE A 442 -3.08 -16.05 2.16
CA PHE A 442 -2.29 -16.13 0.94
C PHE A 442 -0.81 -15.79 1.17
N TYR A 443 -0.51 -14.67 1.84
CA TYR A 443 0.86 -14.19 1.98
C TYR A 443 1.61 -14.84 3.15
N TYR A 444 0.96 -15.17 4.27
CA TYR A 444 1.64 -15.88 5.37
C TYR A 444 2.12 -17.28 4.98
N ARG A 445 1.49 -17.94 3.99
CA ARG A 445 1.96 -19.24 3.48
C ARG A 445 3.19 -19.17 2.59
N ARG A 446 3.62 -17.99 2.17
CA ARG A 446 4.73 -17.79 1.21
C ARG A 446 6.06 -17.47 1.87
N VAL A 447 6.01 -17.19 3.17
CA VAL A 447 7.15 -16.88 4.02
C VAL A 447 7.03 -17.67 5.31
N ASN A 448 8.08 -17.67 6.13
CA ASN A 448 7.93 -18.03 7.53
C ASN A 448 7.44 -16.77 8.26
N CYS A 449 6.16 -16.70 8.55
CA CYS A 449 5.50 -15.54 9.16
C CYS A 449 5.78 -15.42 10.68
N LEU A 450 7.06 -15.47 11.05
CA LEU A 450 7.53 -15.26 12.42
C LEU A 450 7.87 -13.78 12.61
N ASP A 451 7.48 -13.20 13.75
CA ASP A 451 7.70 -11.79 14.06
C ASP A 451 7.75 -11.56 15.58
N LYS A 452 7.88 -10.29 16.02
CA LYS A 452 7.93 -9.87 17.42
C LYS A 452 8.99 -10.62 18.23
N PHE A 453 10.16 -10.82 17.62
CA PHE A 453 11.30 -11.49 18.24
C PHE A 453 11.77 -10.74 19.49
N ARG A 454 11.97 -11.46 20.59
CA ARG A 454 12.46 -10.90 21.86
C ARG A 454 13.44 -11.85 22.53
N LEU A 455 14.51 -11.31 23.08
CA LEU A 455 15.32 -12.02 24.05
C LEU A 455 14.66 -11.89 25.42
N VAL A 456 14.47 -13.01 26.08
CA VAL A 456 13.93 -13.08 27.44
C VAL A 456 14.92 -13.83 28.33
N THR A 457 15.00 -13.42 29.59
CA THR A 457 15.80 -14.07 30.63
C THR A 457 14.87 -14.44 31.76
N ASP A 458 14.83 -15.71 32.12
CA ASP A 458 14.06 -16.24 33.25
C ASP A 458 14.83 -17.36 33.96
N GLU A 459 14.14 -18.11 34.83
CA GLU A 459 14.72 -19.18 35.63
C GLU A 459 15.34 -20.31 34.79
N GLU A 460 14.91 -20.49 33.54
CA GLU A 460 15.45 -21.50 32.61
C GLU A 460 16.67 -20.98 31.82
N GLY A 461 17.02 -19.70 31.97
CA GLY A 461 18.12 -19.02 31.30
C GLY A 461 17.65 -18.04 30.22
N ILE A 462 18.50 -17.83 29.20
CA ILE A 462 18.20 -16.92 28.10
C ILE A 462 17.47 -17.70 26.99
N ALA A 463 16.42 -17.11 26.43
CA ALA A 463 15.70 -17.66 25.28
C ALA A 463 15.34 -16.58 24.25
N LEU A 464 15.26 -16.98 22.98
CA LEU A 464 14.64 -16.17 21.92
C LEU A 464 13.17 -16.58 21.79
N THR A 465 12.25 -15.67 22.08
CA THR A 465 10.82 -15.83 21.85
C THR A 465 10.39 -15.11 20.57
N PHE A 466 9.32 -15.57 19.95
CA PHE A 466 8.73 -14.98 18.75
C PHE A 466 7.24 -15.31 18.66
N ILE A 467 6.53 -14.62 17.77
CA ILE A 467 5.14 -14.91 17.44
C ILE A 467 5.06 -15.47 16.03
N ASP A 468 4.34 -16.57 15.89
CA ASP A 468 3.90 -17.05 14.58
C ASP A 468 2.58 -16.38 14.21
N LEU A 469 2.63 -15.42 13.29
CA LEU A 469 1.47 -14.60 12.93
C LEU A 469 0.33 -15.39 12.28
N ALA A 470 0.60 -16.56 11.68
CA ALA A 470 -0.47 -17.42 11.16
C ALA A 470 -1.18 -18.21 12.27
N VAL A 471 -0.47 -18.55 13.34
CA VAL A 471 -1.06 -19.18 14.55
C VAL A 471 -1.81 -18.13 15.36
N GLU A 472 -1.22 -16.94 15.57
CA GLU A 472 -1.87 -15.81 16.26
C GLU A 472 -3.20 -15.43 15.58
N ALA A 473 -3.23 -15.45 14.24
CA ALA A 473 -4.43 -15.18 13.46
C ALA A 473 -5.41 -16.36 13.32
N GLY A 474 -5.15 -17.51 13.97
CA GLY A 474 -6.00 -18.71 13.88
C GLY A 474 -6.06 -19.36 12.49
N LEU A 475 -5.08 -19.09 11.62
CA LEU A 475 -5.03 -19.62 10.25
C LEU A 475 -4.35 -21.00 10.17
N GLU A 476 -3.48 -21.29 11.12
CA GLU A 476 -2.82 -22.58 11.32
C GLU A 476 -2.90 -23.00 12.80
N ASP A 477 -2.94 -24.31 13.05
CA ASP A 477 -3.10 -24.88 14.39
C ASP A 477 -1.72 -25.00 15.09
N PRO A 478 -1.55 -24.46 16.31
CA PRO A 478 -0.30 -24.60 17.06
C PRO A 478 0.06 -26.06 17.40
N LEU A 479 -0.93 -26.95 17.57
CA LEU A 479 -0.70 -28.37 17.91
C LEU A 479 -0.12 -29.16 16.73
N THR A 480 -0.27 -28.64 15.51
CA THR A 480 0.20 -29.30 14.29
C THR A 480 1.25 -28.47 13.54
N THR A 481 1.70 -27.39 14.17
CA THR A 481 2.82 -26.57 13.73
C THR A 481 4.08 -26.99 14.48
N GLU A 482 5.22 -26.95 13.80
CA GLU A 482 6.52 -27.16 14.43
C GLU A 482 7.54 -26.14 13.92
N TYR A 483 8.47 -25.76 14.80
CA TYR A 483 9.61 -24.91 14.47
C TYR A 483 10.90 -25.70 14.59
N ARG A 484 11.75 -25.66 13.58
CA ARG A 484 13.12 -26.18 13.68
C ARG A 484 14.07 -25.02 13.77
N TYR A 485 14.96 -25.05 14.76
CA TYR A 485 15.98 -24.03 14.94
C TYR A 485 17.40 -24.60 14.85
N ARG A 486 18.36 -23.74 14.52
CA ARG A 486 19.80 -23.98 14.62
C ARG A 486 20.47 -22.75 15.18
N ILE A 487 21.40 -22.94 16.11
CA ILE A 487 22.21 -21.90 16.72
C ILE A 487 23.64 -22.13 16.29
N ARG A 488 24.28 -21.10 15.72
CA ARG A 488 25.70 -21.10 15.40
C ARG A 488 26.42 -20.00 16.16
N GLU A 489 27.64 -20.29 16.56
CA GLU A 489 28.60 -19.33 17.10
C GLU A 489 29.79 -19.28 16.15
N ASP A 490 30.06 -18.11 15.58
CA ASP A 490 31.13 -17.89 14.59
C ASP A 490 31.12 -18.91 13.44
N GLY A 491 29.91 -19.28 13.00
CA GLY A 491 29.66 -20.24 11.93
C GLY A 491 29.66 -21.71 12.36
N ARG A 492 30.10 -22.04 13.59
CA ARG A 492 30.05 -23.39 14.14
C ARG A 492 28.67 -23.69 14.70
N LEU A 493 28.04 -24.80 14.28
CA LEU A 493 26.77 -25.25 14.86
C LEU A 493 26.99 -25.68 16.32
N ILE A 494 26.32 -24.99 17.25
CA ILE A 494 26.41 -25.22 18.70
C ILE A 494 25.10 -25.73 19.31
N GLY A 495 23.97 -25.61 18.59
CA GLY A 495 22.69 -26.10 19.05
C GLY A 495 21.68 -26.28 17.92
N SER A 496 20.75 -27.20 18.06
CA SER A 496 19.59 -27.33 17.17
C SER A 496 18.49 -28.13 17.84
N GLY A 497 17.25 -27.89 17.44
CA GLY A 497 16.11 -28.61 17.99
C GLY A 497 14.84 -28.40 17.18
N ILE A 498 13.77 -29.08 17.62
CA ILE A 498 12.41 -28.89 17.13
C ILE A 498 11.55 -28.48 18.32
N LEU A 499 10.74 -27.45 18.12
CA LEU A 499 9.80 -26.90 19.09
C LEU A 499 8.38 -27.14 18.59
N PRO A 500 7.43 -27.49 19.47
CA PRO A 500 6.02 -27.52 19.11
C PRO A 500 5.53 -26.09 18.84
N GLY A 501 4.48 -25.96 18.01
CA GLY A 501 3.86 -24.69 17.65
C GLY A 501 3.29 -23.93 18.85
N SER A 502 2.91 -24.65 19.90
CA SER A 502 2.44 -24.14 21.19
C SER A 502 3.54 -23.47 22.04
N THR A 503 4.82 -23.62 21.67
CA THR A 503 5.95 -23.13 22.47
C THR A 503 6.99 -22.46 21.55
N PRO A 504 6.71 -21.25 21.01
CA PRO A 504 7.61 -20.51 20.13
C PRO A 504 8.77 -19.84 20.90
N ARG A 505 9.60 -20.68 21.54
CA ARG A 505 10.69 -20.30 22.45
C ARG A 505 11.92 -21.14 22.14
N VAL A 506 12.95 -20.52 21.59
CA VAL A 506 14.25 -21.17 21.36
C VAL A 506 15.11 -20.97 22.61
N PRO A 507 15.38 -22.03 23.40
CA PRO A 507 16.28 -21.91 24.53
C PRO A 507 17.71 -21.67 24.01
N LEU A 508 18.39 -20.70 24.60
CA LEU A 508 19.81 -20.41 24.34
C LEU A 508 20.72 -21.01 25.44
N ALA A 509 20.12 -21.67 26.44
CA ALA A 509 20.78 -22.21 27.62
C ALA A 509 21.36 -23.63 27.40
N LYS A 510 22.66 -23.65 27.10
CA LYS A 510 23.74 -24.59 27.49
C LYS A 510 25.06 -24.27 26.76
N THR A 511 25.09 -23.18 25.99
CA THR A 511 26.29 -22.71 25.26
C THR A 511 26.87 -21.39 25.78
N VAL A 512 26.15 -20.63 26.62
CA VAL A 512 26.68 -19.43 27.28
C VAL A 512 27.43 -19.82 28.57
N GLN A 513 28.45 -20.67 28.50
CA GLN A 513 29.57 -20.45 29.41
C GLN A 513 30.34 -19.32 28.74
N VAL A 514 30.09 -18.07 29.14
CA VAL A 514 30.99 -16.97 28.78
C VAL A 514 32.36 -17.41 29.27
N ALA A 515 33.22 -17.84 28.36
CA ALA A 515 34.61 -18.06 28.67
C ALA A 515 35.16 -16.69 29.06
N ALA A 516 35.30 -16.48 30.36
CA ALA A 516 36.08 -15.39 30.91
C ALA A 516 37.51 -15.56 30.38
N GLY A 517 37.83 -14.94 29.24
CA GLY A 517 39.14 -15.07 28.61
C GLY A 517 39.25 -14.77 27.12
N SER A 518 38.16 -14.58 26.36
CA SER A 518 38.26 -14.13 24.96
C SER A 518 37.88 -12.65 24.83
N GLU A 519 38.86 -11.78 24.60
CA GLU A 519 38.67 -10.36 24.26
C GLU A 519 38.00 -10.12 22.89
N GLY A 520 37.23 -11.09 22.36
CA GLY A 520 36.54 -11.01 21.09
C GLY A 520 35.03 -11.13 21.25
N HIS A 521 34.26 -10.28 20.58
CA HIS A 521 32.81 -10.42 20.48
C HIS A 521 32.47 -11.66 19.61
N SER A 522 31.91 -12.72 20.20
CA SER A 522 31.40 -13.90 19.48
C SER A 522 30.09 -13.58 18.75
N GLN A 523 29.96 -13.92 17.47
CA GLN A 523 28.71 -13.71 16.72
C GLN A 523 27.79 -14.93 16.79
N TRP A 524 26.56 -14.70 17.20
CA TRP A 524 25.53 -15.73 17.29
C TRP A 524 24.55 -15.62 16.12
N GLU A 525 24.23 -16.75 15.48
CA GLU A 525 23.25 -16.86 14.39
C GLU A 525 22.18 -17.88 14.77
N ILE A 526 20.92 -17.48 14.77
CA ILE A 526 19.78 -18.37 15.05
C ILE A 526 18.94 -18.48 13.78
N THR A 527 18.99 -19.63 13.11
CA THR A 527 18.13 -19.85 11.94
C THR A 527 16.90 -20.66 12.32
N LEU A 528 15.73 -20.26 11.81
CA LEU A 528 14.43 -20.86 12.09
C LEU A 528 13.72 -21.30 10.80
N ARG A 529 12.95 -22.38 10.86
CA ARG A 529 12.01 -22.75 9.79
C ARG A 529 10.78 -23.44 10.34
N ILE A 530 9.67 -23.30 9.62
CA ILE A 530 8.37 -23.80 10.04
C ILE A 530 8.01 -25.07 9.26
N ARG A 531 7.37 -26.04 9.91
CA ARG A 531 6.61 -27.12 9.29
C ARG A 531 5.16 -27.00 9.72
N ARG A 532 4.24 -27.12 8.75
CA ARG A 532 2.79 -27.08 8.96
C ARG A 532 2.21 -28.44 8.60
N ASP A 533 1.11 -28.84 9.23
CA ASP A 533 0.40 -30.07 8.87
C ASP A 533 -0.02 -30.11 7.41
N LYS A 534 -0.62 -29.02 6.90
CA LYS A 534 -1.10 -28.94 5.51
C LYS A 534 0.01 -29.14 4.47
N THR A 535 1.24 -28.71 4.76
CA THR A 535 2.35 -28.80 3.81
C THR A 535 3.20 -30.06 4.00
N ARG A 536 3.26 -30.60 5.24
CA ARG A 536 4.11 -31.71 5.68
C ARG A 536 5.61 -31.59 5.35
N ARG A 537 6.03 -30.42 4.85
CA ARG A 537 7.40 -30.11 4.41
C ARG A 537 7.90 -28.91 5.21
N TRP A 538 9.20 -28.92 5.47
CA TRP A 538 9.87 -27.77 6.09
C TRP A 538 9.95 -26.61 5.08
N GLY A 539 9.63 -25.41 5.56
CA GLY A 539 9.87 -24.17 4.83
C GLY A 539 11.36 -23.86 4.67
N LYS A 540 11.64 -22.69 4.05
CA LYS A 540 13.00 -22.15 3.95
C LYS A 540 13.52 -21.77 5.34
N TRP A 541 14.84 -21.72 5.52
CA TRP A 541 15.43 -21.12 6.72
C TRP A 541 15.28 -19.60 6.66
N VAL A 542 14.86 -19.01 7.78
CA VAL A 542 15.01 -17.59 8.12
C VAL A 542 16.22 -17.49 9.02
N ARG A 543 17.00 -16.43 8.87
CA ARG A 543 18.20 -16.14 9.66
C ARG A 543 17.88 -15.07 10.69
#